data_AF-A0A2V9CHD7-F1
#
_entry.id   AF-A0A2V9CHD7-F1
#
_cell.length_a   1.000
_cell.length_b   1.000
_cell.length_c   1.000
_cell.angle_alpha   90.00
_cell.angle_beta   90.00
_cell.angle_gamma   90.00
#
_symmetry.space_group_name_H-M   'P 1'
#
loop_
_entity.id
_entity.type
_entity.pdbx_description
1 polymer ?
#
loop_
_entity_poly.entity_id
_entity_poly.type
_entity_poly.pdbx_seq_one_letter_code
_entity_poly.pdbx_strand_id
1 'polypeptide(L)'
;MTFRHSLALAMATVLTLSSLPARPAVLGVVVAADRVHLNTTAVTAGATIYDGDRFSTEAGGSLRVRIGAAMLELAGASVVSVRNRTDSAQGMEVELDNGTLVFSSVRAASLNVIARETNIRPVADTRTVAQIIVTGRKELRICARRGAVQFSYRGETETLAEGKCYRVILDPPKNSPKENEPIPPGHWPKGFKIVIIGEAAAVVGLGIQELLESESPYRP
;
A
#
# COMPACT_ATOMS: atom_id res chain seq x y z
N MET A 1 33.06 15.77 -52.16
CA MET A 1 32.12 16.55 -51.31
C MET A 1 30.78 15.81 -51.07
N THR A 2 30.75 14.47 -51.09
CA THR A 2 29.52 13.65 -51.07
C THR A 2 29.37 12.77 -49.81
N PHE A 3 30.44 12.58 -49.05
CA PHE A 3 30.45 11.68 -47.87
C PHE A 3 29.88 12.29 -46.58
N ARG A 4 29.72 13.62 -46.52
CA ARG A 4 29.17 14.33 -45.35
C ARG A 4 27.64 14.34 -45.32
N HIS A 5 26.99 14.15 -46.47
CA HIS A 5 25.53 14.16 -46.60
C HIS A 5 24.92 12.79 -46.26
N SER A 6 25.66 11.69 -46.49
CA SER A 6 25.22 10.32 -46.19
C SER A 6 25.22 10.02 -44.68
N LEU A 7 26.14 10.62 -43.91
CA LEU A 7 26.19 10.43 -42.45
C LEU A 7 25.03 11.14 -41.73
N ALA A 8 24.66 12.34 -42.18
CA ALA A 8 23.57 13.11 -41.59
C ALA A 8 22.21 12.43 -41.80
N LEU A 9 22.00 11.80 -42.97
CA LEU A 9 20.76 11.08 -43.26
C LEU A 9 20.62 9.80 -42.43
N ALA A 10 21.72 9.06 -42.23
CA ALA A 10 21.73 7.85 -41.40
C ALA A 10 21.47 8.13 -39.91
N MET A 11 21.95 9.27 -39.40
CA MET A 11 21.79 9.67 -38.00
C MET A 11 20.38 10.19 -37.70
N ALA A 12 19.69 10.81 -38.68
CA ALA A 12 18.29 11.23 -38.54
C ALA A 12 17.31 10.04 -38.49
N THR A 13 17.59 8.94 -39.19
CA THR A 13 16.74 7.73 -39.18
C THR A 13 16.77 6.97 -37.85
N VAL A 14 17.88 7.00 -37.10
CA VAL A 14 17.97 6.28 -35.80
C VAL A 14 17.14 6.95 -34.70
N LEU A 15 16.90 8.26 -34.78
CA LEU A 15 16.04 9.00 -33.84
C LEU A 15 14.54 8.79 -34.07
N THR A 16 14.16 8.09 -35.16
CA THR A 16 12.77 7.72 -35.46
C THR A 16 12.46 6.25 -35.18
N LEU A 17 13.36 5.51 -34.51
CA LEU A 17 12.99 4.26 -33.86
C LEU A 17 12.06 4.57 -32.68
N SER A 18 10.82 4.80 -33.08
CA SER A 18 9.59 4.90 -32.33
C SER A 18 9.67 4.09 -31.04
N SER A 19 9.52 4.79 -29.91
CA SER A 19 9.13 4.16 -28.65
C SER A 19 7.84 3.37 -28.92
N LEU A 20 7.95 2.07 -29.14
CA LEU A 20 6.78 1.19 -29.11
C LEU A 20 6.13 1.41 -27.73
N PRO A 21 4.81 1.66 -27.66
CA PRO A 21 4.15 1.77 -26.37
C PRO A 21 4.40 0.46 -25.61
N ALA A 22 5.12 0.56 -24.49
CA ALA A 22 5.37 -0.58 -23.64
C ALA A 22 4.02 -1.14 -23.20
N ARG A 23 3.80 -2.44 -23.43
CA ARG A 23 2.60 -3.10 -22.91
C ARG A 23 2.64 -3.02 -21.38
N PRO A 24 1.58 -2.55 -20.72
CA PRO A 24 1.60 -2.49 -19.27
C PRO A 24 1.75 -3.90 -18.70
N ALA A 25 2.63 -4.05 -17.73
CA ALA A 25 2.93 -5.35 -17.14
C ALA A 25 1.73 -5.85 -16.32
N VAL A 26 1.44 -7.14 -16.39
CA VAL A 26 0.40 -7.76 -15.55
C VAL A 26 0.94 -7.93 -14.14
N LEU A 27 0.27 -7.36 -13.14
CA LEU A 27 0.69 -7.39 -11.74
C LEU A 27 -0.13 -8.36 -10.89
N GLY A 28 -1.37 -8.63 -11.29
CA GLY A 28 -2.26 -9.44 -10.46
C GLY A 28 -3.67 -9.59 -11.00
N VAL A 29 -4.57 -9.95 -10.09
CA VAL A 29 -5.99 -10.18 -10.38
C VAL A 29 -6.87 -9.63 -9.26
N VAL A 30 -8.05 -9.17 -9.64
CA VAL A 30 -9.12 -8.81 -8.72
C VAL A 30 -9.77 -10.09 -8.20
N VAL A 31 -9.78 -10.25 -6.87
CA VAL A 31 -10.36 -11.42 -6.20
C VAL A 31 -11.82 -11.17 -5.87
N ALA A 32 -12.14 -9.97 -5.38
CA ALA A 32 -13.50 -9.54 -5.10
C ALA A 32 -13.61 -8.02 -5.30
N ALA A 33 -14.76 -7.56 -5.78
CA ALA A 33 -15.05 -6.15 -5.97
C ALA A 33 -16.53 -5.88 -5.68
N ASP A 34 -16.79 -4.90 -4.82
CA ASP A 34 -18.11 -4.29 -4.59
C ASP A 34 -17.98 -2.78 -4.74
N ARG A 35 -18.76 -2.17 -5.64
CA ARG A 35 -18.76 -0.71 -5.90
C ARG A 35 -17.34 -0.13 -6.05
N VAL A 36 -16.58 -0.75 -6.94
CA VAL A 36 -15.19 -0.40 -7.25
C VAL A 36 -15.09 0.10 -8.68
N HIS A 37 -14.32 1.16 -8.87
CA HIS A 37 -14.01 1.71 -10.19
C HIS A 37 -12.51 1.69 -10.46
N LEU A 38 -12.13 1.24 -11.65
CA LEU A 38 -10.82 1.47 -12.24
C LEU A 38 -10.94 2.72 -13.10
N ASN A 39 -10.33 3.81 -12.66
CA ASN A 39 -10.59 5.16 -13.17
C ASN A 39 -12.07 5.55 -13.12
N THR A 40 -12.84 5.29 -14.18
CA THR A 40 -14.27 5.61 -14.30
C THR A 40 -15.13 4.39 -14.64
N THR A 41 -14.52 3.21 -14.73
CA THR A 41 -15.18 1.98 -15.16
C THR A 41 -15.33 1.03 -13.99
N ALA A 42 -16.54 0.47 -13.83
CA ALA A 42 -16.80 -0.54 -12.82
C ALA A 42 -15.89 -1.77 -13.00
N VAL A 43 -15.39 -2.30 -11.88
CA VAL A 43 -14.49 -3.46 -11.84
C VAL A 43 -15.22 -4.67 -11.31
N THR A 44 -14.97 -5.83 -11.90
CA THR A 44 -15.52 -7.11 -11.46
C THR A 44 -14.42 -8.04 -10.96
N ALA A 45 -14.80 -9.03 -10.15
CA ALA A 45 -13.91 -10.14 -9.81
C ALA A 45 -13.39 -10.83 -11.08
N GLY A 46 -12.14 -11.28 -11.04
CA GLY A 46 -11.44 -11.89 -12.17
C GLY A 46 -10.76 -10.89 -13.13
N ALA A 47 -10.98 -9.59 -12.99
CA ALA A 47 -10.29 -8.59 -13.79
C ALA A 47 -8.77 -8.64 -13.56
N THR A 48 -8.01 -8.50 -14.65
CA THR A 48 -6.54 -8.42 -14.61
C THR A 48 -6.10 -7.05 -14.11
N ILE A 49 -5.08 -7.02 -13.25
CA ILE A 49 -4.48 -5.79 -12.75
C ILE A 49 -3.18 -5.54 -13.53
N TYR A 50 -3.06 -4.34 -14.05
CA TYR A 50 -1.93 -3.87 -14.81
C TYR A 50 -1.12 -2.82 -14.06
N ASP A 51 0.14 -2.67 -14.46
CA ASP A 51 1.02 -1.63 -13.96
C ASP A 51 0.47 -0.24 -14.27
N GLY A 52 0.28 0.57 -13.23
CA GLY A 52 -0.32 1.89 -13.30
C GLY A 52 -1.83 1.92 -13.05
N ASP A 53 -2.48 0.78 -12.79
CA ASP A 53 -3.90 0.74 -12.48
C ASP A 53 -4.22 1.53 -11.20
N ARG A 54 -5.33 2.27 -11.25
CA ARG A 54 -5.84 3.06 -10.13
C ARG A 54 -7.27 2.68 -9.80
N PHE A 55 -7.46 2.15 -8.61
CA PHE A 55 -8.75 1.73 -8.09
C PHE A 55 -9.30 2.75 -7.11
N SER A 56 -10.61 2.94 -7.15
CA SER A 56 -11.36 3.71 -6.17
C SER A 56 -12.57 2.92 -5.70
N THR A 57 -12.83 2.94 -4.40
CA THR A 57 -14.00 2.34 -3.79
C THR A 57 -14.97 3.43 -3.35
N GLU A 58 -16.26 3.21 -3.61
CA GLU A 58 -17.31 4.09 -3.06
C GLU A 58 -17.41 3.94 -1.54
N ALA A 59 -18.20 4.80 -0.86
CA ALA A 59 -18.28 4.83 0.60
C ALA A 59 -18.69 3.50 1.26
N GLY A 60 -19.47 2.66 0.57
CA GLY A 60 -19.83 1.31 1.01
C GLY A 60 -19.13 0.19 0.25
N GLY A 61 -18.21 0.52 -0.67
CA GLY A 61 -17.54 -0.46 -1.51
C GLY A 61 -16.42 -1.21 -0.79
N SER A 62 -15.94 -2.27 -1.43
CA SER A 62 -14.75 -2.99 -0.99
C SER A 62 -14.04 -3.61 -2.19
N LEU A 63 -12.72 -3.71 -2.10
CA LEU A 63 -11.89 -4.30 -3.14
C LEU A 63 -10.90 -5.26 -2.50
N ARG A 64 -10.84 -6.50 -3.00
CA ARG A 64 -9.79 -7.45 -2.66
C ARG A 64 -9.01 -7.83 -3.90
N VAL A 65 -7.70 -7.69 -3.86
CA VAL A 65 -6.82 -8.00 -4.97
C VAL A 65 -5.63 -8.85 -4.55
N ARG A 66 -5.18 -9.71 -5.45
CA ARG A 66 -3.93 -10.45 -5.29
C ARG A 66 -2.92 -9.92 -6.29
N ILE A 67 -1.83 -9.34 -5.79
CA ILE A 67 -0.76 -8.77 -6.59
C ILE A 67 0.57 -9.42 -6.19
N GLY A 68 1.24 -10.06 -7.15
CA GLY A 68 2.41 -10.90 -6.87
C GLY A 68 2.16 -11.90 -5.72
N ALA A 69 2.93 -11.77 -4.63
CA ALA A 69 2.83 -12.58 -3.43
C ALA A 69 2.06 -11.91 -2.26
N ALA A 70 1.38 -10.78 -2.53
CA ALA A 70 0.62 -10.04 -1.54
C ALA A 70 -0.89 -10.09 -1.84
N MET A 71 -1.69 -10.04 -0.76
CA MET A 71 -3.12 -9.77 -0.84
C MET A 71 -3.37 -8.38 -0.27
N LEU A 72 -4.15 -7.57 -0.99
CA LEU A 72 -4.60 -6.27 -0.54
C LEU A 72 -6.12 -6.27 -0.40
N GLU A 73 -6.60 -5.54 0.60
CA GLU A 73 -8.01 -5.30 0.84
C GLU A 73 -8.21 -3.80 1.10
N LEU A 74 -9.02 -3.18 0.25
CA LEU A 74 -9.41 -1.78 0.33
C LEU A 74 -10.80 -1.68 0.93
N ALA A 75 -10.93 -0.85 1.95
CA ALA A 75 -12.23 -0.50 2.52
C ALA A 75 -12.97 0.50 1.62
N GLY A 76 -14.19 0.87 2.00
CA GLY A 76 -14.93 1.94 1.34
C GLY A 76 -14.21 3.29 1.39
N ALA A 77 -14.56 4.19 0.47
CA ALA A 77 -13.97 5.53 0.34
C ALA A 77 -12.43 5.55 0.26
N SER A 78 -11.86 4.54 -0.40
CA SER A 78 -10.41 4.36 -0.52
C SER A 78 -9.96 4.48 -1.96
N VAL A 79 -8.75 5.00 -2.16
CA VAL A 79 -8.15 5.17 -3.48
C VAL A 79 -6.73 4.63 -3.43
N VAL A 80 -6.41 3.72 -4.35
CA VAL A 80 -5.11 3.07 -4.42
C VAL A 80 -4.62 3.01 -5.86
N SER A 81 -3.31 3.19 -6.06
CA SER A 81 -2.66 2.84 -7.32
C SER A 81 -1.67 1.70 -7.12
N VAL A 82 -1.49 0.88 -8.15
CA VAL A 82 -0.60 -0.29 -8.10
C VAL A 82 0.43 -0.20 -9.21
N ARG A 83 1.69 -0.40 -8.85
CA ARG A 83 2.83 -0.30 -9.76
C ARG A 83 3.84 -1.40 -9.52
N ASN A 84 4.62 -1.71 -10.55
CA ASN A 84 5.81 -2.53 -10.39
C ASN A 84 6.94 -1.71 -9.77
N ARG A 85 7.70 -2.29 -8.84
CA ARG A 85 8.80 -1.60 -8.17
C ARG A 85 10.04 -1.65 -9.06
N THR A 86 10.59 -0.49 -9.42
CA THR A 86 11.73 -0.43 -10.36
C THR A 86 13.03 -1.04 -9.78
N ASP A 87 13.16 -1.06 -8.46
CA ASP A 87 14.35 -1.57 -7.74
C ASP A 87 14.24 -3.07 -7.37
N SER A 88 13.14 -3.75 -7.71
CA SER A 88 12.99 -5.19 -7.48
C SER A 88 12.10 -5.82 -8.52
N ALA A 89 12.64 -6.80 -9.25
CA ALA A 89 11.94 -7.53 -10.31
C ALA A 89 10.65 -8.25 -9.86
N GLN A 90 10.42 -8.40 -8.55
CA GLN A 90 9.26 -9.06 -7.96
C GLN A 90 8.58 -8.22 -6.87
N GLY A 91 9.02 -6.97 -6.68
CA GLY A 91 8.45 -6.07 -5.69
C GLY A 91 7.26 -5.33 -6.29
N MET A 92 6.17 -5.25 -5.55
CA MET A 92 5.04 -4.40 -5.91
C MET A 92 5.09 -3.11 -5.09
N GLU A 93 4.70 -2.02 -5.71
CA GLU A 93 4.46 -0.75 -5.05
C GLU A 93 2.97 -0.43 -5.08
N VAL A 94 2.45 -0.03 -3.94
CA VAL A 94 1.02 0.24 -3.74
C VAL A 94 0.90 1.58 -3.08
N GLU A 95 0.35 2.56 -3.78
CA GLU A 95 0.19 3.91 -3.23
C GLU A 95 -1.24 4.12 -2.75
N LEU A 96 -1.41 4.33 -1.45
CA LEU A 96 -2.67 4.67 -0.82
C LEU A 96 -2.83 6.20 -0.75
N ASP A 97 -3.66 6.74 -1.65
CA ASP A 97 -3.98 8.18 -1.71
C ASP A 97 -4.86 8.62 -0.55
N ASN A 98 -5.87 7.79 -0.23
CA ASN A 98 -6.90 8.05 0.78
C ASN A 98 -7.57 6.76 1.26
N GLY A 99 -8.15 6.80 2.46
CA GLY A 99 -8.97 5.73 3.00
C GLY A 99 -8.17 4.70 3.78
N THR A 100 -8.55 3.42 3.64
CA THR A 100 -8.00 2.31 4.40
C THR A 100 -7.57 1.17 3.49
N LEU A 101 -6.34 0.70 3.70
CA LEU A 101 -5.77 -0.48 3.06
C LEU A 101 -5.32 -1.46 4.13
N VAL A 102 -5.72 -2.71 4.00
CA VAL A 102 -5.14 -3.85 4.71
C VAL A 102 -4.31 -4.62 3.71
N PHE A 103 -3.07 -4.93 4.05
CA PHE A 103 -2.25 -5.82 3.24
C PHE A 103 -1.84 -7.05 4.04
N SER A 104 -1.58 -8.13 3.31
CA SER A 104 -0.86 -9.28 3.82
C SER A 104 0.21 -9.72 2.84
N SER A 105 1.38 -10.07 3.37
CA SER A 105 2.50 -10.58 2.60
C SER A 105 3.23 -11.66 3.40
N VAL A 106 3.88 -12.59 2.70
CA VAL A 106 4.78 -13.60 3.29
C VAL A 106 6.26 -13.34 2.99
N ARG A 107 6.56 -12.30 2.21
CA ARG A 107 7.93 -11.88 1.88
C ARG A 107 8.11 -10.39 2.16
N ALA A 108 9.26 -10.01 2.69
CA ALA A 108 9.59 -8.61 2.95
C ALA A 108 9.76 -7.81 1.67
N ALA A 109 10.42 -8.41 0.66
CA ALA A 109 10.77 -7.73 -0.58
C ALA A 109 9.61 -7.64 -1.61
N SER A 110 8.46 -8.26 -1.35
CA SER A 110 7.37 -8.34 -2.33
C SER A 110 6.43 -7.13 -2.33
N LEU A 111 6.43 -6.31 -1.28
CA LEU A 111 5.48 -5.22 -1.13
C LEU A 111 6.09 -3.98 -0.50
N ASN A 112 5.91 -2.84 -1.16
CA ASN A 112 6.04 -1.51 -0.62
C ASN A 112 4.68 -0.83 -0.63
N VAL A 113 4.20 -0.38 0.53
CA VAL A 113 3.04 0.50 0.58
C VAL A 113 3.51 1.92 0.79
N ILE A 114 3.12 2.80 -0.12
CA ILE A 114 3.33 4.24 -0.01
C ILE A 114 2.05 4.89 0.52
N ALA A 115 2.17 5.67 1.57
CA ALA A 115 1.07 6.53 2.05
C ALA A 115 1.66 7.84 2.55
N ARG A 116 1.19 8.98 2.05
CA ARG A 116 1.68 10.32 2.46
C ARG A 116 3.22 10.43 2.42
N GLU A 117 3.83 9.96 1.33
CA GLU A 117 5.30 9.94 1.10
C GLU A 117 6.09 9.03 2.07
N THR A 118 5.40 8.23 2.88
CA THR A 118 6.02 7.24 3.76
C THR A 118 6.07 5.89 3.07
N ASN A 119 7.13 5.13 3.29
CA ASN A 119 7.24 3.76 2.80
C ASN A 119 7.02 2.78 3.97
N ILE A 120 6.12 1.83 3.75
CA ILE A 120 5.67 0.87 4.75
C ILE A 120 5.86 -0.53 4.17
N ARG A 121 6.70 -1.35 4.82
CA ARG A 121 7.17 -2.63 4.29
C ARG A 121 7.19 -3.71 5.38
N PRO A 122 6.93 -4.99 5.06
CA PRO A 122 7.21 -6.06 6.02
C PRO A 122 8.72 -6.13 6.33
N VAL A 123 9.07 -6.41 7.59
CA VAL A 123 10.49 -6.50 8.02
C VAL A 123 11.13 -7.84 7.66
N ALA A 124 10.35 -8.92 7.71
CA ALA A 124 10.86 -10.29 7.59
C ALA A 124 10.05 -11.11 6.58
N ASP A 125 10.63 -12.23 6.13
CA ASP A 125 9.96 -13.23 5.29
C ASP A 125 9.05 -14.16 6.11
N THR A 126 8.20 -13.53 6.92
CA THR A 126 7.14 -14.16 7.69
C THR A 126 5.82 -13.50 7.36
N ARG A 127 4.71 -14.19 7.63
CA ARG A 127 3.37 -13.65 7.36
C ARG A 127 3.16 -12.35 8.12
N THR A 128 3.16 -11.24 7.39
CA THR A 128 2.91 -9.91 7.89
C THR A 128 1.53 -9.45 7.45
N VAL A 129 0.74 -8.93 8.38
CA VAL A 129 -0.58 -8.35 8.13
C VAL A 129 -0.62 -6.98 8.80
N ALA A 130 -0.86 -5.94 8.01
CA ALA A 130 -0.98 -4.60 8.56
C ALA A 130 -2.10 -3.80 7.91
N GLN A 131 -2.66 -2.90 8.69
CA GLN A 131 -3.69 -1.97 8.27
C GLN A 131 -3.11 -0.56 8.29
N ILE A 132 -3.34 0.17 7.22
CA ILE A 132 -2.92 1.56 7.04
C ILE A 132 -4.18 2.37 6.78
N ILE A 133 -4.35 3.43 7.56
CA ILE A 133 -5.48 4.35 7.46
C ILE A 133 -4.91 5.75 7.29
N VAL A 134 -5.35 6.43 6.25
CA VAL A 134 -5.02 7.84 6.02
C VAL A 134 -6.04 8.70 6.77
N THR A 135 -5.66 9.21 7.95
CA THR A 135 -6.56 10.02 8.80
C THR A 135 -6.47 11.51 8.49
N GLY A 136 -5.39 11.96 7.84
CA GLY A 136 -5.22 13.35 7.44
C GLY A 136 -4.13 13.54 6.38
N ARG A 137 -3.83 14.80 6.06
CA ARG A 137 -2.77 15.14 5.09
C ARG A 137 -1.36 14.83 5.59
N LYS A 138 -1.16 14.87 6.90
CA LYS A 138 0.12 14.60 7.58
C LYS A 138 -0.05 13.61 8.72
N GLU A 139 -1.10 12.80 8.64
CA GLU A 139 -1.44 11.89 9.71
C GLU A 139 -1.87 10.53 9.13
N LEU A 140 -1.29 9.48 9.71
CA LEU A 140 -1.55 8.10 9.37
C LEU A 140 -1.81 7.32 10.65
N ARG A 141 -2.64 6.29 10.55
CA ARG A 141 -2.73 5.23 11.56
C ARG A 141 -2.25 3.92 10.94
N ILE A 142 -1.28 3.28 11.59
CA ILE A 142 -0.68 2.03 11.13
C ILE A 142 -0.82 1.00 12.24
N CYS A 143 -1.51 -0.11 11.96
CA CYS A 143 -1.66 -1.22 12.89
C CYS A 143 -0.97 -2.46 12.32
N ALA A 144 0.14 -2.87 12.94
CA ALA A 144 0.85 -4.09 12.60
C ALA A 144 0.18 -5.26 13.34
N ARG A 145 -0.78 -5.92 12.70
CA ARG A 145 -1.59 -6.98 13.34
C ARG A 145 -0.80 -8.28 13.51
N ARG A 146 0.05 -8.59 12.54
CA ARG A 146 0.93 -9.76 12.55
C ARG A 146 2.22 -9.39 11.84
N GLY A 147 3.37 -9.83 12.35
CA GLY A 147 4.68 -9.43 11.85
C GLY A 147 4.99 -7.96 12.11
N ALA A 148 6.29 -7.67 12.25
CA ALA A 148 6.76 -6.30 12.36
C ALA A 148 6.75 -5.60 10.98
N VAL A 149 6.51 -4.30 11.00
CA VAL A 149 6.45 -3.46 9.80
C VAL A 149 7.50 -2.37 9.92
N GLN A 150 8.30 -2.20 8.87
CA GLN A 150 9.22 -1.09 8.75
C GLN A 150 8.48 0.11 8.19
N PHE A 151 8.56 1.22 8.90
CA PHE A 151 8.09 2.52 8.48
C PHE A 151 9.30 3.39 8.15
N SER A 152 9.27 4.11 7.03
CA SER A 152 10.32 5.07 6.70
C SER A 152 9.76 6.34 6.09
N TYR A 153 10.35 7.47 6.48
CA TYR A 153 9.99 8.79 6.03
C TYR A 153 11.23 9.67 5.92
N ARG A 154 11.48 10.27 4.74
CA ARG A 154 12.65 11.12 4.47
C ARG A 154 14.00 10.51 4.90
N GLY A 155 14.16 9.20 4.71
CA GLY A 155 15.38 8.46 5.03
C GLY A 155 15.51 8.03 6.50
N GLU A 156 14.67 8.55 7.39
CA GLU A 156 14.55 8.05 8.76
C GLU A 156 13.65 6.81 8.76
N THR A 157 14.05 5.77 9.50
CA THR A 157 13.38 4.46 9.50
C THR A 157 13.12 4.01 10.93
N GLU A 158 11.91 3.50 11.17
CA GLU A 158 11.47 2.97 12.46
C GLU A 158 10.77 1.62 12.28
N THR A 159 10.90 0.75 13.27
CA THR A 159 10.23 -0.56 13.26
C THR A 159 8.98 -0.52 14.13
N LEU A 160 7.83 -0.73 13.50
CA LEU A 160 6.54 -0.88 14.15
C LEU A 160 6.38 -2.34 14.58
N ALA A 161 6.31 -2.57 15.89
CA ALA A 161 6.20 -3.90 16.46
C ALA A 161 4.83 -4.53 16.16
N GLU A 162 4.84 -5.85 16.02
CA GLU A 162 3.62 -6.66 15.92
C GLU A 162 2.70 -6.44 17.13
N GLY A 163 1.40 -6.53 16.88
CA GLY A 163 0.35 -6.42 17.89
C GLY A 163 0.06 -4.98 18.31
N LYS A 164 0.63 -3.96 17.65
CA LYS A 164 0.47 -2.55 18.05
C LYS A 164 -0.13 -1.67 16.96
N CYS A 165 -0.88 -0.67 17.41
CA CYS A 165 -1.38 0.42 16.57
C CYS A 165 -0.64 1.72 16.90
N TYR A 166 -0.25 2.42 15.85
CA TYR A 166 0.54 3.63 15.90
C TYR A 166 -0.20 4.76 15.20
N ARG A 167 -0.28 5.92 15.84
CA ARG A 167 -0.63 7.19 15.21
C ARG A 167 0.67 7.88 14.82
N VAL A 168 0.83 8.13 13.52
CA VAL A 168 2.03 8.75 12.96
C VAL A 168 1.68 10.14 12.47
N ILE A 169 2.35 11.15 13.02
CA ILE A 169 2.22 12.56 12.65
C ILE A 169 3.48 12.95 11.89
N LEU A 170 3.33 13.29 10.61
CA LEU A 170 4.41 13.71 9.71
C LEU A 170 4.64 15.21 9.84
N ASP A 171 5.90 15.66 9.78
CA ASP A 171 6.30 17.07 9.92
C ASP A 171 5.57 17.79 11.08
N PRO A 172 5.70 17.29 12.32
CA PRO A 172 5.01 17.87 13.46
C PRO A 172 5.46 19.33 13.67
N PRO A 173 4.53 20.25 14.00
CA PRO A 173 4.92 21.63 14.30
C PRO A 173 5.86 21.64 15.51
N LYS A 174 6.89 22.51 15.46
CA LYS A 174 7.93 22.63 16.50
C LYS A 174 7.38 22.86 17.92
N ASN A 175 6.15 23.36 18.03
CA ASN A 175 5.46 23.68 19.29
C ASN A 175 4.30 22.73 19.61
N SER A 176 4.27 21.52 19.05
CA SER A 176 3.25 20.53 19.42
C SER A 176 3.39 20.18 20.92
N PRO A 177 2.32 20.32 21.73
CA PRO A 177 2.34 19.93 23.13
C PRO A 177 2.87 18.50 23.28
N LYS A 178 3.74 18.28 24.27
CA LYS A 178 4.09 16.92 24.69
C LYS A 178 2.83 16.34 25.34
N GLU A 179 2.00 15.67 24.54
CA GLU A 179 0.79 15.03 25.03
C GLU A 179 1.19 13.89 25.98
N ASN A 180 0.63 13.92 27.19
CA ASN A 180 0.93 13.00 28.30
C ASN A 180 0.41 11.58 28.00
N GLU A 181 1.13 10.79 27.22
CA GLU A 181 0.88 9.35 27.04
C GLU A 181 2.13 8.52 27.35
N PRO A 182 1.99 7.23 27.74
CA PRO A 182 3.12 6.38 28.12
C PRO A 182 4.11 6.25 26.96
N ILE A 183 5.29 6.83 27.16
CA ILE A 183 6.36 6.94 26.17
C ILE A 183 7.05 5.57 26.05
N PRO A 184 7.03 4.88 24.88
CA PRO A 184 8.04 3.87 24.60
C PRO A 184 9.42 4.58 24.55
N PRO A 185 10.48 4.02 25.15
CA PRO A 185 11.79 4.66 25.17
C PRO A 185 12.37 4.63 23.75
N GLY A 186 12.32 5.77 23.05
CA GLY A 186 12.77 5.87 21.67
C GLY A 186 13.14 7.30 21.30
N HIS A 187 14.30 7.44 20.66
CA HIS A 187 14.78 8.68 20.08
C HIS A 187 13.71 9.26 19.13
N TRP A 188 13.41 10.55 19.24
CA TRP A 188 12.38 11.18 18.41
C TRP A 188 13.01 11.68 17.11
N PRO A 189 12.63 11.14 15.94
CA PRO A 189 13.09 11.64 14.65
C PRO A 189 12.62 13.08 14.42
N LYS A 190 13.38 13.86 13.64
CA LYS A 190 13.01 15.26 13.36
C LYS A 190 11.88 15.34 12.33
N GLY A 191 11.70 14.32 11.50
CA GLY A 191 10.72 14.31 10.42
C GLY A 191 9.30 13.86 10.82
N PHE A 192 9.15 13.09 11.90
CA PHE A 192 7.85 12.54 12.28
C PHE A 192 7.76 12.21 13.78
N LYS A 193 6.54 12.09 14.29
CA LYS A 193 6.21 11.64 15.64
C LYS A 193 5.35 10.38 15.57
N ILE A 194 5.71 9.37 16.35
CA ILE A 194 4.92 8.14 16.49
C ILE A 194 4.37 8.07 17.90
N VAL A 195 3.07 7.85 18.01
CA VAL A 195 2.35 7.64 19.27
C VAL A 195 1.71 6.26 19.24
N ILE A 196 1.96 5.45 20.27
CA ILE A 196 1.27 4.15 20.41
C ILE A 196 -0.13 4.44 20.95
N ILE A 197 -1.15 4.02 20.22
CA ILE A 197 -2.56 4.33 20.56
C ILE A 197 -3.35 3.08 21.00
N GLY A 198 -2.68 1.93 21.14
CA GLY A 198 -3.29 0.72 21.69
C GLY A 198 -2.73 -0.57 21.09
N GLU A 199 -3.20 -1.68 21.65
CA GLU A 199 -2.98 -3.02 21.11
C GLU A 199 -3.86 -3.21 19.87
N ALA A 200 -3.32 -3.83 18.82
CA ALA A 200 -3.98 -4.03 17.53
C ALA A 200 -5.09 -5.09 17.55
N ALA A 201 -5.56 -5.49 18.74
CA ALA A 201 -6.68 -6.39 18.94
C ALA A 201 -7.98 -5.71 18.43
N ALA A 202 -8.25 -5.92 17.14
CA ALA A 202 -9.48 -5.57 16.44
C ALA A 202 -9.79 -4.06 16.29
N VAL A 203 -9.10 -3.39 15.35
CA VAL A 203 -9.78 -2.31 14.61
C VAL A 203 -10.73 -2.96 13.61
N VAL A 204 -11.96 -3.20 14.05
CA VAL A 204 -13.07 -3.63 13.19
C VAL A 204 -13.44 -2.50 12.24
N GLY A 205 -13.61 -2.85 10.96
CA GLY A 205 -14.12 -1.97 9.90
C GLY A 205 -13.56 -2.45 8.56
N LEU A 206 -14.24 -3.28 7.76
CA LEU A 206 -15.68 -3.51 7.58
C LEU A 206 -15.94 -5.00 7.25
N GLY A 207 -16.94 -5.62 7.90
CA GLY A 207 -17.85 -6.57 7.25
C GLY A 207 -17.40 -8.00 6.89
N ILE A 208 -16.66 -8.74 7.73
CA ILE A 208 -16.56 -10.22 7.58
C ILE A 208 -16.54 -10.92 8.94
N GLN A 209 -17.61 -10.77 9.73
CA GLN A 209 -17.76 -11.55 10.97
C GLN A 209 -19.24 -11.80 11.33
N GLU A 210 -20.03 -12.30 10.38
CA GLU A 210 -21.40 -12.78 10.67
C GLU A 210 -21.73 -14.13 9.98
N LEU A 211 -20.74 -14.89 9.47
CA LEU A 211 -21.03 -16.16 8.78
C LEU A 211 -20.08 -17.33 9.05
N LEU A 212 -19.23 -17.27 10.10
CA LEU A 212 -18.39 -18.42 10.47
C LEU A 212 -18.56 -18.94 11.90
N GLU A 213 -19.60 -18.52 12.63
CA GLU A 213 -19.88 -19.03 13.99
C GLU A 213 -21.36 -19.42 14.20
N SER A 214 -21.95 -20.09 13.21
CA SER A 214 -23.03 -21.02 13.51
C SER A 214 -22.80 -22.36 12.81
N GLU A 215 -21.60 -22.92 13.00
CA GLU A 215 -21.44 -24.37 12.91
C GLU A 215 -22.06 -24.98 14.18
N SER A 216 -22.90 -25.97 13.95
CA SER A 216 -23.68 -26.76 14.89
C SER A 216 -22.94 -27.17 16.18
N PRO A 217 -23.72 -27.43 17.25
CA PRO A 217 -23.53 -28.70 17.94
C PRO A 217 -24.83 -29.45 18.22
N TYR A 218 -24.82 -30.71 17.78
CA TYR A 218 -25.38 -31.88 18.45
C TYR A 218 -26.91 -32.02 18.67
N ARG A 219 -27.43 -33.02 17.94
CA ARG A 219 -28.58 -33.88 18.21
C ARG A 219 -28.66 -34.32 19.68
N PRO A 220 -29.88 -34.48 20.22
CA PRO A 220 -30.36 -35.85 20.50
C PRO A 220 -31.59 -36.25 19.67
#